data_AF-A0A2T4UG38-F1
#
_entry.id   AF-A0A2T4UG38-F1
#
_cell.length_a   1.000
_cell.length_b   1.000
_cell.length_c   1.000
_cell.angle_alpha   90.00
_cell.angle_beta   90.00
_cell.angle_gamma   90.00
#
_symmetry.space_group_name_H-M   'P 1'
#
loop_
_entity.id
_entity.type
_entity.pdbx_description
1 polymer ?
#
loop_
_entity_poly.entity_id
_entity_poly.type
_entity_poly.pdbx_seq_one_letter_code
_entity_poly.pdbx_strand_id
1 'polypeptide(L)'
;MTRDEEIHERISAALAAPEDSDERWAQVTALHYLDTDPSFDAAVALCESPEPVRRQLGVDILAQLGTRKTGDDRVIFDRPHCDRVVDLLRQMLKSEAQPTVLASIAYADEISAAPRVSPAGAG
;
A
#
# COMPACT_ATOMS: atom_id res chain seq x y z
N MET A 1 -16.95 -8.75 13.33
CA MET A 1 -15.95 -8.78 12.25
C MET A 1 -14.59 -8.65 12.88
N THR A 2 -13.70 -9.60 12.63
CA THR A 2 -12.29 -9.54 13.04
C THR A 2 -11.52 -8.60 12.11
N ARG A 3 -10.29 -8.23 12.50
CA ARG A 3 -9.45 -7.37 11.66
C ARG A 3 -9.09 -8.03 10.33
N ASP A 4 -8.80 -9.33 10.37
CA ASP A 4 -8.45 -10.11 9.17
C ASP A 4 -9.65 -10.23 8.23
N GLU A 5 -10.87 -10.38 8.76
CA GLU A 5 -12.11 -10.34 7.97
C GLU A 5 -12.30 -8.99 7.28
N GLU A 6 -12.05 -7.88 7.99
CA GLU A 6 -12.12 -6.53 7.40
C GLU A 6 -11.10 -6.34 6.26
N ILE A 7 -9.86 -6.80 6.47
CA ILE A 7 -8.80 -6.71 5.45
C ILE A 7 -9.20 -7.49 4.19
N HIS A 8 -9.67 -8.72 4.35
CA HIS A 8 -10.11 -9.55 3.22
C HIS A 8 -11.32 -8.96 2.49
N GLU A 9 -12.30 -8.41 3.22
CA GLU A 9 -13.47 -7.76 2.62
C GLU A 9 -13.05 -6.56 1.77
N ARG A 10 -12.16 -5.70 2.29
CA ARG A 10 -11.66 -4.54 1.57
C ARG A 10 -10.85 -4.90 0.34
N ILE A 11 -9.97 -5.91 0.43
CA ILE A 11 -9.22 -6.41 -0.72
C ILE A 11 -10.20 -6.95 -1.78
N SER A 12 -11.20 -7.72 -1.38
CA SER A 12 -12.20 -8.28 -2.30
C SER A 12 -13.00 -7.18 -2.99
N ALA A 13 -13.42 -6.15 -2.23
CA ALA A 13 -14.11 -5.00 -2.79
C ALA A 13 -13.22 -4.20 -3.76
N ALA A 14 -11.94 -4.01 -3.44
CA ALA A 14 -10.98 -3.33 -4.31
C ALA A 14 -10.75 -4.08 -5.63
N LEU A 15 -10.71 -5.42 -5.60
CA LEU A 15 -10.56 -6.26 -6.79
C LEU A 15 -11.82 -6.30 -7.67
N ALA A 16 -13.00 -6.11 -7.07
CA ALA A 16 -14.26 -6.08 -7.80
C ALA A 16 -14.53 -4.72 -8.47
N ALA A 17 -13.92 -3.64 -7.96
CA ALA A 17 -14.05 -2.31 -8.52
C ALA A 17 -13.20 -2.15 -9.80
N PRO A 18 -13.61 -1.29 -10.76
CA PRO A 18 -12.80 -1.00 -11.93
C PRO A 18 -11.40 -0.48 -11.56
N GLU A 19 -10.42 -0.80 -12.41
CA GLU A 19 -9.07 -0.23 -12.31
C GLU A 19 -9.14 1.31 -12.33
N ASP A 20 -8.31 1.96 -11.51
CA ASP A 20 -8.28 3.42 -11.31
C ASP A 20 -9.57 4.11 -10.83
N SER A 21 -10.61 3.35 -10.45
CA SER A 21 -11.84 3.94 -9.90
C SER A 21 -11.67 4.53 -8.50
N ASP A 22 -12.43 5.59 -8.20
CA ASP A 22 -12.52 6.16 -6.86
C ASP A 22 -12.97 5.12 -5.83
N GLU A 23 -13.79 4.15 -6.23
CA GLU A 23 -14.23 3.04 -5.38
C GLU A 23 -13.06 2.14 -4.98
N ARG A 24 -12.20 1.77 -5.94
CA ARG A 24 -10.98 1.00 -5.68
C ARG A 24 -10.06 1.79 -4.75
N TRP A 25 -9.84 3.07 -5.04
CA TRP A 25 -8.98 3.94 -4.24
C TRP A 25 -9.52 4.15 -2.81
N ALA A 26 -10.83 4.19 -2.61
CA ALA A 26 -11.43 4.27 -1.28
C ALA A 26 -11.09 3.02 -0.43
N GLN A 27 -11.07 1.84 -1.03
CA GLN A 27 -10.69 0.62 -0.33
C GLN A 27 -9.20 0.56 -0.01
N VAL A 28 -8.33 0.92 -0.95
CA VAL A 28 -6.88 1.05 -0.73
C VAL A 28 -6.59 2.03 0.40
N THR A 29 -7.24 3.20 0.38
CA THR A 29 -7.12 4.22 1.43
C THR A 29 -7.59 3.73 2.79
N ALA A 30 -8.57 2.83 2.84
CA ALA A 30 -9.05 2.30 4.10
C ALA A 30 -8.15 1.18 4.66
N LEU A 31 -7.61 0.31 3.79
CA LEU A 31 -6.60 -0.69 4.16
C LEU A 31 -5.35 -0.05 4.75
N HIS A 32 -4.96 1.06 4.15
CA HIS A 32 -3.88 1.91 4.60
C HIS A 32 -4.00 2.40 6.05
N TYR A 33 -5.21 2.82 6.47
CA TYR A 33 -5.41 3.32 7.84
C TYR A 33 -5.44 2.21 8.90
N LEU A 34 -5.50 0.93 8.49
CA LEU A 34 -5.39 -0.18 9.44
C LEU A 34 -3.95 -0.34 9.93
N ASP A 35 -2.95 -0.11 9.07
CA ASP A 35 -1.50 -0.11 9.35
C ASP A 35 -1.06 -1.18 10.38
N THR A 36 -1.34 -2.44 10.05
CA THR A 36 -1.03 -3.61 10.89
C THR A 36 -0.18 -4.64 10.14
N ASP A 37 0.56 -5.49 10.87
CA ASP A 37 1.31 -6.60 10.27
C ASP A 37 0.44 -7.46 9.33
N PRO A 38 -0.81 -7.85 9.68
CA PRO A 38 -1.69 -8.59 8.75
C PRO A 38 -2.03 -7.84 7.46
N SER A 39 -2.19 -6.51 7.51
CA SER A 39 -2.44 -5.72 6.29
C SER A 39 -1.21 -5.65 5.39
N PHE A 40 -0.01 -5.60 5.98
CA PHE A 40 1.24 -5.72 5.24
C PHE A 40 1.36 -7.10 4.59
N ASP A 41 1.19 -8.17 5.37
CA ASP A 41 1.34 -9.55 4.88
C ASP A 41 0.32 -9.88 3.77
N ALA A 42 -0.92 -9.40 3.90
CA ALA A 42 -1.94 -9.55 2.86
C ALA A 42 -1.56 -8.83 1.55
N ALA A 43 -0.97 -7.64 1.65
CA ALA A 43 -0.50 -6.89 0.48
C ALA A 43 0.70 -7.58 -0.19
N VAL A 44 1.62 -8.15 0.60
CA VAL A 44 2.73 -8.97 0.06
C VAL A 44 2.19 -10.19 -0.69
N ALA A 45 1.21 -10.90 -0.12
CA ALA A 45 0.60 -12.07 -0.78
C ALA A 45 -0.05 -11.70 -2.14
N LEU A 46 -0.61 -10.49 -2.25
CA LEU A 46 -1.14 -9.97 -3.52
C LEU A 46 -0.03 -9.75 -4.56
N CYS A 47 1.14 -9.27 -4.15
CA CYS A 47 2.31 -9.07 -5.03
C CYS A 47 2.88 -10.38 -5.62
N GLU A 48 2.65 -11.52 -4.96
CA GLU A 48 3.11 -12.84 -5.42
C GLU A 48 2.12 -13.53 -6.38
N SER A 49 0.95 -12.93 -6.60
CA SER A 49 -0.11 -13.50 -7.44
C SER A 49 0.31 -13.61 -8.92
N PRO A 50 -0.11 -14.68 -9.63
CA PRO A 50 0.06 -14.76 -11.09
C PRO A 50 -0.78 -13.71 -11.83
N GLU A 51 -1.87 -13.23 -11.23
CA GLU A 51 -2.76 -12.23 -11.81
C GLU A 51 -2.20 -10.80 -11.67
N PRO A 52 -2.00 -10.06 -12.78
CA PRO A 52 -1.45 -8.70 -12.75
C PRO A 52 -2.25 -7.72 -11.89
N VAL A 53 -3.59 -7.78 -11.94
CA VAL A 53 -4.48 -6.89 -11.19
C VAL A 53 -4.30 -7.02 -9.67
N ARG A 54 -4.02 -8.24 -9.20
CA ARG A 54 -3.73 -8.50 -7.79
C ARG A 54 -2.37 -7.92 -7.41
N ARG A 55 -1.34 -8.12 -8.25
CA ARG A 55 -0.01 -7.54 -7.99
C ARG A 55 -0.05 -6.02 -7.94
N GLN A 56 -0.77 -5.40 -8.87
CA GLN A 56 -1.02 -3.95 -8.88
C GLN A 56 -1.66 -3.49 -7.57
N LEU A 57 -2.75 -4.15 -7.13
CA LEU A 57 -3.41 -3.82 -5.86
C LEU A 57 -2.48 -3.98 -4.66
N GLY A 58 -1.67 -5.05 -4.62
CA GLY A 58 -0.67 -5.24 -3.58
C GLY A 58 0.31 -4.06 -3.50
N VAL A 59 0.84 -3.64 -4.65
CA VAL A 59 1.74 -2.48 -4.74
C VAL A 59 1.06 -1.19 -4.28
N ASP A 60 -0.18 -0.94 -4.70
CA ASP A 60 -0.93 0.26 -4.31
C ASP A 60 -1.18 0.33 -2.79
N ILE A 61 -1.48 -0.80 -2.17
CA ILE A 61 -1.63 -0.89 -0.70
C ILE A 61 -0.28 -0.61 -0.04
N LEU A 62 0.80 -1.28 -0.48
CA LEU A 62 2.14 -1.11 0.10
C LEU A 62 2.69 0.32 -0.06
N ALA A 63 2.39 0.98 -1.18
CA ALA A 63 2.79 2.36 -1.45
C ALA A 63 2.28 3.33 -0.39
N GLN A 64 1.09 3.06 0.13
CA GLN A 64 0.39 3.96 1.02
C GLN A 64 0.74 3.63 2.49
N LEU A 65 0.89 2.34 2.87
CA LEU A 65 1.11 1.88 4.25
C LEU A 65 2.05 2.78 5.08
N GLY A 66 1.58 3.17 6.28
CA GLY A 66 2.29 4.02 7.23
C GLY A 66 2.11 5.53 7.04
N THR A 67 1.15 5.98 6.23
CA THR A 67 0.81 7.43 6.13
C THR A 67 -0.41 7.77 6.99
N ARG A 68 -0.24 7.98 8.30
CA ARG A 68 -1.38 8.31 9.18
C ARG A 68 -1.78 9.78 9.06
N LYS A 69 -3.08 10.07 9.11
CA LYS A 69 -3.59 11.43 9.37
C LYS A 69 -3.83 11.60 10.87
N THR A 70 -3.37 12.71 11.43
CA THR A 70 -3.70 13.13 12.79
C THR A 70 -5.04 13.86 12.81
N GLY A 71 -5.60 14.07 14.01
CA GLY A 71 -6.88 14.77 14.19
C GLY A 71 -6.87 16.25 13.77
N ASP A 72 -5.70 16.81 13.43
CA ASP A 72 -5.53 18.16 12.87
C ASP A 72 -5.14 18.13 11.38
N ASP A 73 -5.52 17.06 10.66
CA ASP A 73 -5.27 16.84 9.23
C ASP A 73 -3.79 16.79 8.81
N ARG A 74 -2.85 16.78 9.77
CA ARG A 74 -1.44 16.57 9.43
C ARG A 74 -1.21 15.13 9.03
N VAL A 75 -0.38 14.97 8.01
CA VAL A 75 0.09 13.66 7.56
C VAL A 75 1.39 13.33 8.28
N ILE A 76 1.40 12.23 9.04
CA ILE A 76 2.62 11.67 9.61
C ILE A 76 2.98 10.42 8.81
N PHE A 77 4.24 10.35 8.39
CA PHE A 77 4.81 9.18 7.76
C PHE A 77 5.52 8.34 8.83
N ASP A 78 4.79 7.42 9.43
CA ASP A 78 5.35 6.40 10.31
C ASP A 78 5.26 5.08 9.58
N ARG A 79 6.34 4.77 8.85
CA ARG A 79 6.39 3.64 7.92
C ARG A 79 7.28 2.54 8.50
N PRO A 80 6.82 1.76 9.48
CA PRO A 80 7.61 0.69 10.09
C PRO A 80 8.04 -0.37 9.07
N HIS A 81 7.28 -0.51 7.98
CA HIS A 81 7.58 -1.45 6.90
C HIS A 81 8.32 -0.84 5.71
N CYS A 82 8.69 0.45 5.74
CA CYS A 82 9.22 1.17 4.58
C CYS A 82 10.38 0.43 3.89
N ASP A 83 11.36 -0.02 4.68
CA ASP A 83 12.55 -0.68 4.13
C ASP A 83 12.17 -2.04 3.49
N ARG A 84 11.24 -2.78 4.12
CA ARG A 84 10.70 -4.04 3.58
C ARG A 84 9.90 -3.82 2.29
N VAL A 85 9.12 -2.75 2.21
CA VAL A 85 8.37 -2.35 1.02
C VAL A 85 9.35 -2.06 -0.13
N VAL A 86 10.36 -1.21 0.11
CA VAL A 86 11.35 -0.84 -0.92
C VAL A 86 12.09 -2.06 -1.45
N ASP A 87 12.51 -2.97 -0.57
CA ASP A 87 13.19 -4.21 -0.99
C ASP A 87 12.29 -5.11 -1.83
N LEU A 88 11.01 -5.25 -1.46
CA LEU A 88 10.03 -6.00 -2.24
C LEU A 88 9.78 -5.36 -3.61
N LEU A 89 9.58 -4.05 -3.68
CA LEU A 89 9.40 -3.33 -4.95
C LEU A 89 10.61 -3.50 -5.88
N ARG A 90 11.83 -3.42 -5.33
CA ARG A 90 13.07 -3.70 -6.07
C ARG A 90 13.17 -5.13 -6.56
N GLN A 91 12.64 -6.09 -5.80
CA GLN A 91 12.58 -7.48 -6.25
C GLN A 91 11.58 -7.64 -7.40
N MET A 92 10.38 -7.04 -7.29
CA MET A 92 9.37 -7.09 -8.35
C MET A 92 9.89 -6.47 -9.66
N LEU A 93 10.60 -5.34 -9.61
CA LEU A 93 11.20 -4.69 -10.78
C LEU A 93 12.13 -5.58 -11.61
N LYS A 94 12.72 -6.63 -11.01
CA LYS A 94 13.64 -7.54 -11.71
C LYS A 94 12.92 -8.47 -12.68
N SER A 95 11.62 -8.72 -12.49
CA SER A 95 10.87 -9.72 -13.23
C SER A 95 9.50 -9.28 -13.72
N GLU A 96 8.97 -8.16 -13.23
CA GLU A 96 7.67 -7.65 -13.66
C GLU A 96 7.72 -7.16 -15.11
N ALA A 97 6.73 -7.55 -15.90
CA ALA A 97 6.59 -7.18 -17.29
C ALA A 97 5.29 -6.40 -17.56
N GLN A 98 4.34 -6.42 -16.63
CA GLN A 98 3.04 -5.79 -16.79
C GLN A 98 3.13 -4.27 -16.60
N PRO A 99 2.76 -3.47 -17.61
CA PRO A 99 2.91 -2.01 -17.55
C PRO A 99 2.16 -1.36 -16.39
N THR A 100 0.96 -1.84 -16.05
CA THR A 100 0.14 -1.27 -14.96
C THR A 100 0.76 -1.52 -13.58
N VAL A 101 1.36 -2.70 -13.39
CA VAL A 101 2.11 -3.02 -12.16
C VAL A 101 3.38 -2.17 -12.08
N LEU A 102 4.13 -2.03 -13.18
CA LEU A 102 5.33 -1.18 -13.22
C LEU A 102 5.02 0.28 -12.91
N ALA A 103 3.90 0.82 -13.42
CA ALA A 103 3.45 2.16 -13.11
C ALA A 103 3.15 2.34 -11.61
N SER A 104 2.50 1.36 -11.01
CA SER A 104 2.20 1.36 -9.56
C SER A 104 3.48 1.26 -8.73
N ILE A 105 4.47 0.47 -9.17
CA ILE A 105 5.77 0.38 -8.50
C ILE A 105 6.51 1.72 -8.55
N ALA A 106 6.50 2.40 -9.70
CA ALA A 106 7.14 3.70 -9.84
C ALA A 106 6.48 4.75 -8.92
N TYR A 107 5.15 4.75 -8.84
CA TYR A 107 4.41 5.59 -7.90
C TYR A 107 4.79 5.29 -6.45
N ALA A 108 4.87 4.01 -6.07
CA ALA A 108 5.26 3.58 -4.73
C ALA A 108 6.70 3.99 -4.36
N ASP A 109 7.63 3.98 -5.31
CA ASP A 109 9.01 4.43 -5.12
C ASP A 109 9.09 5.94 -4.88
N GLU A 110 8.32 6.75 -5.64
CA GLU A 110 8.22 8.20 -5.42
C GLU A 110 7.70 8.52 -4.01
N ILE A 111 6.64 7.83 -3.58
CA ILE A 111 6.07 7.98 -2.24
C ILE A 111 7.10 7.54 -1.18
N SER A 112 7.87 6.48 -1.43
CA SER A 112 8.91 5.95 -0.53
C SER A 112 10.14 6.85 -0.44
N ALA A 113 10.46 7.61 -1.48
CA ALA A 113 11.58 8.55 -1.53
C ALA A 113 11.27 9.91 -0.88
N ALA A 114 10.01 10.19 -0.55
CA ALA A 114 9.62 11.43 0.13
C ALA A 114 10.36 11.60 1.47
N PRO A 115 10.80 12.83 1.83
CA PRO A 115 11.56 13.05 3.05
C PRO A 115 10.80 12.55 4.29
N ARG A 116 11.46 11.74 5.14
CA ARG A 116 10.94 11.39 6.47
C ARG A 116 10.79 12.66 7.29
N VAL A 117 9.58 13.23 7.33
CA VAL A 117 9.28 14.37 8.19
C VAL A 117 9.24 13.83 9.61
N SER A 118 10.34 14.00 10.36
CA SER A 118 10.32 13.79 11.81
C SER A 118 9.32 14.77 12.42
N PRO A 119 8.45 14.36 13.36
CA PRO A 119 7.69 15.34 14.12
C PRO A 119 8.69 16.28 14.78
N ALA A 120 8.61 17.57 14.44
CA ALA A 120 9.45 18.59 15.04
C ALA A 120 9.39 18.46 16.58
N GLY A 121 10.56 18.55 17.21
CA GLY A 121 10.85 18.10 18.56
C GLY A 121 9.80 18.42 19.63
N ALA A 122 9.61 17.45 20.53
CA ALA A 122 9.13 17.71 21.87
C ALA A 122 10.20 18.55 22.60
N GLY A 123 9.94 19.86 22.72
CA GLY A 123 10.59 20.75 23.67
C GLY A 123 9.78 20.86 24.95
#